data_AF-A0A845S9C0-F1
#
_entry.id   AF-A0A845S9C0-F1
#
_cell.length_a   1.000
_cell.length_b   1.000
_cell.length_c   1.000
_cell.angle_alpha   90.00
_cell.angle_beta   90.00
_cell.angle_gamma   90.00
#
_symmetry.space_group_name_H-M   'P 1'
#
loop_
_entity.id
_entity.type
_entity.pdbx_description
1 polymer ?
#
loop_
_entity_poly.entity_id
_entity_poly.type
_entity_poly.pdbx_seq_one_letter_code
_entity_poly.pdbx_strand_id
1 'polypeptide(L)'
;MDVKDKKKKLTLKNFSGGAAAISSYAKGSGNKSVLVEKKKNRSIDINQSVEKPKISLAPEDIVKAKTLTKEDTAKAQKSAQEWARKKIQEELEIDNSKKLIKKTHGKKREYKLTLSKALTDADEDEKTRSLASFKRAREKEKKLVQENDDSAVEVKKVSREISVPNLITIQELANRMAEKASAIIKFLFEKNVKVTINHTIDRDTAEYIVGSFGHKVVKDNQIDDE
;
A
#
# COMPACT_ATOMS: atom_id res chain seq x y z
N MET A 1 -37.81 18.10 -41.50
CA MET A 1 -36.77 18.91 -40.82
C MET A 1 -35.83 17.94 -40.13
N ASP A 2 -34.85 17.41 -40.87
CA ASP A 2 -33.95 16.36 -40.37
C ASP A 2 -32.61 16.97 -39.99
N VAL A 3 -32.32 17.03 -38.69
CA VAL A 3 -31.04 17.49 -38.18
C VAL A 3 -30.08 16.31 -38.14
N LYS A 4 -29.20 16.23 -39.14
CA LYS A 4 -28.09 15.26 -39.18
C LYS A 4 -26.99 15.66 -38.21
N ASP A 5 -26.86 14.92 -37.12
CA ASP A 5 -25.74 15.05 -36.17
C ASP A 5 -24.41 14.66 -36.82
N LYS A 6 -23.63 15.68 -37.21
CA LYS A 6 -22.25 15.51 -37.70
C LYS A 6 -21.31 15.35 -36.50
N LYS A 7 -20.89 14.11 -36.22
CA LYS A 7 -19.84 13.82 -35.24
C LYS A 7 -18.53 14.52 -35.64
N LYS A 8 -18.07 15.46 -34.82
CA LYS A 8 -16.78 16.17 -34.99
C LYS A 8 -15.64 15.20 -34.71
N LYS A 9 -14.82 14.89 -35.72
CA LYS A 9 -13.57 14.11 -35.53
C LYS A 9 -12.52 14.99 -34.84
N LEU A 10 -12.10 14.60 -33.63
CA LEU A 10 -10.95 15.20 -32.93
C LEU A 10 -9.66 14.84 -33.69
N THR A 11 -8.98 15.83 -34.26
CA THR A 11 -7.64 15.67 -34.84
C THR A 11 -6.61 16.26 -33.89
N LEU A 12 -5.61 15.45 -33.50
CA LEU A 12 -4.48 15.89 -32.67
C LEU A 12 -3.48 16.66 -33.56
N LYS A 13 -3.75 17.94 -33.82
CA LYS A 13 -2.84 18.78 -34.65
C LYS A 13 -1.53 19.17 -33.95
N ASN A 14 -1.38 18.88 -32.65
CA ASN A 14 -0.20 19.30 -31.87
C ASN A 14 0.50 18.13 -31.17
N PHE A 15 0.46 16.91 -31.73
CA PHE A 15 1.25 15.80 -31.19
C PHE A 15 2.69 15.87 -31.72
N SER A 16 3.59 16.51 -30.98
CA SER A 16 5.04 16.53 -31.25
C SER A 16 5.79 15.39 -30.52
N GLY A 17 5.10 14.29 -30.21
CA GLY A 17 5.74 13.08 -29.70
C GLY A 17 6.43 12.36 -30.86
N GLY A 18 7.77 12.43 -30.89
CA GLY A 18 8.58 11.64 -31.82
C GLY A 18 8.25 10.14 -31.72
N ALA A 19 8.38 9.43 -32.85
CA ALA A 19 8.07 8.01 -32.93
C ALA A 19 8.81 7.24 -31.82
N ALA A 20 8.05 6.60 -30.93
CA ALA A 20 8.64 5.64 -30.00
C ALA A 20 9.38 4.59 -30.84
N ALA A 21 10.69 4.46 -30.63
CA ALA A 21 11.50 3.46 -31.29
C ALA A 21 10.85 2.10 -31.10
N ILE A 22 10.30 1.56 -32.18
CA ILE A 22 9.81 0.19 -32.22
C ILE A 22 11.07 -0.66 -32.06
N SER A 23 11.29 -1.15 -30.84
CA SER A 23 12.37 -2.10 -30.56
C SER A 23 12.17 -3.29 -31.50
N SER A 24 13.06 -3.41 -32.48
CA SER A 24 13.11 -4.56 -33.37
C SER A 24 13.53 -5.75 -32.52
N TYR A 25 12.56 -6.52 -32.05
CA TYR A 25 12.81 -7.84 -31.49
C TYR A 25 13.31 -8.74 -32.64
N ALA A 26 14.63 -8.89 -32.74
CA ALA A 26 15.24 -9.93 -33.54
C ALA A 26 14.76 -11.28 -32.98
N LYS A 27 13.98 -12.01 -33.76
CA LYS A 27 13.60 -13.39 -33.45
C LYS A 27 14.82 -14.29 -33.65
N GLY A 28 15.56 -14.54 -32.58
CA GLY A 28 16.56 -15.61 -32.53
C GLY A 28 15.87 -16.97 -32.39
N SER A 29 16.19 -17.89 -33.29
CA SER A 29 15.83 -19.30 -33.18
C SER A 29 16.53 -19.91 -31.95
N GLY A 30 15.78 -20.63 -31.12
CA GLY A 30 16.33 -21.50 -30.08
C GLY A 30 16.55 -20.86 -28.71
N ASN A 31 15.74 -21.31 -27.74
CA ASN A 31 15.86 -21.17 -26.29
C ASN A 31 15.57 -19.78 -25.70
N LYS A 32 14.52 -19.72 -24.85
CA LYS A 32 13.98 -18.52 -24.22
C LYS A 32 14.91 -18.00 -23.11
N SER A 33 15.88 -17.17 -23.44
CA SER A 33 16.57 -16.30 -22.48
C SER A 33 16.40 -14.84 -22.91
N VAL A 34 15.86 -14.01 -22.00
CA VAL A 34 15.74 -12.56 -22.19
C VAL A 34 16.84 -11.92 -21.37
N LEU A 35 17.85 -11.34 -22.04
CA LEU A 35 18.90 -10.56 -21.40
C LEU A 35 18.34 -9.16 -21.09
N VAL A 36 18.11 -8.86 -19.81
CA VAL A 36 17.71 -7.52 -19.36
C VAL A 36 18.96 -6.74 -18.96
N GLU A 37 19.44 -5.86 -19.83
CA GLU A 37 20.49 -4.90 -19.47
C GLU A 37 19.89 -3.81 -18.55
N LYS A 38 20.25 -3.87 -17.26
CA LYS A 38 19.99 -2.78 -16.31
C LYS A 38 20.84 -1.57 -16.71
N LYS A 39 20.20 -0.51 -17.19
CA LYS A 39 20.85 0.80 -17.35
C LYS A 39 21.33 1.30 -15.99
N LYS A 40 22.63 1.61 -15.91
CA LYS A 40 23.31 2.21 -14.76
C LYS A 40 22.67 3.57 -14.44
N ASN A 41 22.32 3.77 -13.18
CA ASN A 41 21.79 5.04 -12.69
C ASN A 41 22.82 6.15 -12.88
N ARG A 42 22.35 7.26 -13.44
CA ARG A 42 23.10 8.51 -13.64
C ARG A 42 23.47 9.06 -12.25
N SER A 43 24.76 9.14 -11.95
CA SER A 43 25.28 9.79 -10.75
C SER A 43 24.91 11.27 -10.77
N ILE A 44 24.38 11.77 -9.65
CA ILE A 44 24.23 13.20 -9.42
C ILE A 44 25.45 13.59 -8.60
N ASP A 45 26.37 14.30 -9.24
CA ASP A 45 27.61 14.76 -8.64
C ASP A 45 27.30 15.85 -7.60
N ILE A 46 27.63 15.54 -6.35
CA ILE A 46 27.68 16.47 -5.22
C ILE A 46 29.03 17.15 -5.31
N ASN A 47 29.08 18.41 -5.75
CA ASN A 47 30.11 19.39 -5.40
C ASN A 47 29.75 20.77 -5.99
N GLN A 48 29.25 21.68 -5.15
CA GLN A 48 29.55 23.10 -5.35
C GLN A 48 29.66 23.83 -4.01
N SER A 49 30.93 24.08 -3.70
CA SER A 49 31.55 25.10 -2.84
C SER A 49 30.70 26.27 -2.33
N VAL A 50 30.70 26.37 -1.00
CA VAL A 50 30.93 27.56 -0.15
C VAL A 50 31.13 28.89 -0.87
N GLU A 51 30.22 29.86 -0.64
CA GLU A 51 30.57 31.26 -0.36
C GLU A 51 29.52 31.89 0.58
N LYS A 52 30.00 32.56 1.64
CA LYS A 52 29.22 33.36 2.60
C LYS A 52 29.17 34.81 2.10
N PRO A 53 28.11 35.57 2.46
CA PRO A 53 28.35 36.95 2.86
C PRO A 53 27.70 37.32 4.20
N LYS A 54 28.46 38.03 5.02
CA LYS A 54 28.01 38.81 6.17
C LYS A 54 27.62 40.20 5.67
N ILE A 55 26.43 40.71 5.99
CA ILE A 55 26.16 42.16 6.08
C ILE A 55 25.23 42.42 7.30
N SER A 56 25.53 43.55 7.91
CA SER A 56 25.26 44.17 9.19
C SER A 56 23.93 44.95 9.35
N LEU A 57 23.53 45.09 10.62
CA LEU A 57 22.82 46.18 11.31
C LEU A 57 21.42 46.66 10.84
N ALA A 58 20.51 46.71 11.83
CA ALA A 58 19.12 47.23 11.87
C ALA A 58 19.06 48.79 11.75
N PRO A 59 17.89 49.51 11.75
CA PRO A 59 16.54 49.08 12.19
C PRO A 59 15.29 49.65 11.45
N GLU A 60 14.12 49.15 11.89
CA GLU A 60 12.73 49.68 11.85
C GLU A 60 11.99 49.84 10.50
N ASP A 61 10.90 49.07 10.32
CA ASP A 61 9.58 49.62 10.00
C ASP A 61 8.45 48.57 10.08
N ILE A 62 7.32 49.02 10.60
CA ILE A 62 6.14 48.28 11.06
C ILE A 62 5.34 47.68 9.89
N VAL A 63 5.16 46.35 9.83
CA VAL A 63 4.04 45.75 9.09
C VAL A 63 3.41 44.55 9.81
N LYS A 64 2.11 44.71 10.04
CA LYS A 64 1.13 43.88 10.75
C LYS A 64 1.05 42.44 10.22
N ALA A 65 1.37 41.46 11.07
CA ALA A 65 1.11 40.05 10.79
C ALA A 65 -0.40 39.74 10.86
N LYS A 66 -0.98 39.23 9.75
CA LYS A 66 -2.30 38.62 9.73
C LYS A 66 -2.23 37.26 10.44
N THR A 67 -2.89 37.15 11.59
CA THR A 67 -3.12 35.89 12.29
C THR A 67 -4.17 35.05 11.54
N LEU A 68 -3.78 33.86 11.10
CA LEU A 68 -4.71 32.84 10.60
C LEU A 68 -5.36 32.17 11.82
N THR A 69 -6.68 32.28 11.95
CA THR A 69 -7.45 31.68 13.03
C THR A 69 -7.59 30.17 12.82
N LYS A 70 -7.67 29.42 13.93
CA LYS A 70 -7.79 27.94 13.97
C LYS A 70 -9.03 27.38 13.25
N GLU A 71 -9.93 28.23 12.81
CA GLU A 71 -11.18 27.87 12.14
C GLU A 71 -11.01 27.60 10.64
N ASP A 72 -9.99 28.20 10.01
CA ASP A 72 -9.77 28.07 8.57
C ASP A 72 -8.98 26.80 8.21
N THR A 73 -8.10 26.33 9.10
CA THR A 73 -7.41 25.04 8.95
C THR A 73 -8.35 23.85 9.16
N ALA A 74 -9.31 23.96 10.08
CA ALA A 74 -10.31 22.93 10.34
C ALA A 74 -11.32 22.76 9.18
N LYS A 75 -11.67 23.84 8.48
CA LYS A 75 -12.55 23.77 7.29
C LYS A 75 -11.84 23.14 6.09
N ALA A 76 -10.54 23.41 5.91
CA ALA A 76 -9.71 22.77 4.88
C ALA A 76 -9.48 21.26 5.13
N GLN A 77 -9.42 20.84 6.39
CA GLN A 77 -9.31 19.41 6.73
C GLN A 77 -10.62 18.65 6.52
N LYS A 78 -11.77 19.27 6.79
CA LYS A 78 -13.10 18.66 6.55
C LYS A 78 -13.37 18.46 5.05
N SER A 79 -13.01 19.42 4.20
CA SER A 79 -13.17 19.30 2.75
C SER A 79 -12.24 18.25 2.12
N ALA A 80 -11.00 18.13 2.61
CA ALA A 80 -10.07 17.09 2.18
C ALA A 80 -10.56 15.67 2.54
N GLN A 81 -11.19 15.51 3.71
CA GLN A 81 -11.72 14.22 4.16
C GLN A 81 -13.00 13.82 3.39
N GLU A 82 -13.83 14.78 3.01
CA GLU A 82 -14.99 14.55 2.14
C GLU A 82 -14.56 14.14 0.72
N TRP A 83 -13.52 14.77 0.18
CA TRP A 83 -12.97 14.38 -1.13
C TRP A 83 -12.39 12.96 -1.11
N ALA A 84 -11.66 12.59 -0.05
CA ALA A 84 -11.14 11.24 0.12
C ALA A 84 -12.25 10.19 0.21
N ARG A 85 -13.31 10.47 0.99
CA ARG A 85 -14.49 9.58 1.10
C ARG A 85 -15.21 9.41 -0.24
N LYS A 86 -15.41 10.50 -0.97
CA LYS A 86 -16.07 10.46 -2.29
C LYS A 86 -15.27 9.64 -3.30
N LYS A 87 -13.94 9.77 -3.28
CA LYS A 87 -13.04 9.04 -4.18
C LYS A 87 -13.00 7.53 -3.89
N ILE A 88 -12.99 7.15 -2.61
CA ILE A 88 -13.07 5.74 -2.19
C ILE A 88 -14.42 5.13 -2.60
N GLN A 89 -15.52 5.88 -2.46
CA GLN A 89 -16.84 5.42 -2.85
C GLN A 89 -16.95 5.24 -4.38
N GLU A 90 -16.42 6.17 -5.17
CA GLU A 90 -16.36 6.09 -6.62
C GLU A 90 -15.52 4.87 -7.09
N GLU A 91 -14.38 4.61 -6.44
CA GLU A 91 -13.53 3.45 -6.74
C GLU A 91 -14.24 2.11 -6.43
N LEU A 92 -14.98 2.04 -5.32
CA LEU A 92 -15.80 0.89 -4.97
C LEU A 92 -16.97 0.66 -5.96
N GLU A 93 -17.59 1.73 -6.47
CA GLU A 93 -18.67 1.64 -7.46
C GLU A 93 -18.15 1.21 -8.85
N ILE A 94 -16.94 1.65 -9.23
CA ILE A 94 -16.26 1.24 -10.47
C ILE A 94 -15.90 -0.25 -10.43
N ASP A 95 -15.41 -0.77 -9.30
CA ASP A 95 -15.06 -2.18 -9.18
C ASP A 95 -16.29 -3.10 -9.12
N ASN A 96 -17.36 -2.66 -8.45
CA ASN A 96 -18.64 -3.37 -8.46
C ASN A 96 -19.26 -3.41 -9.86
N SER A 97 -19.25 -2.30 -10.61
CA SER A 97 -19.76 -2.27 -11.98
C SER A 97 -18.92 -3.14 -12.93
N LYS A 98 -17.59 -3.13 -12.84
CA LYS A 98 -16.70 -4.04 -13.61
C LYS A 98 -16.95 -5.51 -13.28
N LYS A 99 -17.24 -5.85 -12.01
CA LYS A 99 -17.55 -7.22 -11.56
C LYS A 99 -18.92 -7.69 -12.06
N LEU A 100 -19.90 -6.78 -12.13
CA LEU A 100 -21.22 -7.03 -12.72
C LEU A 100 -21.15 -7.21 -14.24
N ILE A 101 -20.34 -6.41 -14.95
CA ILE A 101 -20.16 -6.52 -16.41
C ILE A 101 -19.54 -7.87 -16.79
N LYS A 102 -18.58 -8.40 -16.03
CA LYS A 102 -17.97 -9.72 -16.28
C LYS A 102 -18.92 -10.90 -15.99
N LYS A 103 -19.85 -10.76 -15.03
CA LYS A 103 -20.82 -11.82 -14.66
C LYS A 103 -22.01 -11.90 -15.62
N THR A 104 -22.31 -10.82 -16.34
CA THR A 104 -23.46 -10.75 -17.27
C THR A 104 -23.16 -11.28 -18.68
N HIS A 105 -21.89 -11.40 -19.10
CA HIS A 105 -21.57 -11.89 -20.45
C HIS A 105 -21.85 -13.39 -20.64
N GLY A 106 -21.85 -14.19 -19.56
CA GLY A 106 -22.17 -15.62 -19.60
C GLY A 106 -23.67 -15.95 -19.52
N LYS A 107 -24.45 -15.15 -18.78
CA LYS A 107 -25.84 -15.49 -18.40
C LYS A 107 -26.93 -14.95 -19.32
N LYS A 108 -26.61 -13.99 -20.22
CA LYS A 108 -27.60 -13.39 -21.13
C LYS A 108 -28.25 -14.37 -22.12
N ARG A 109 -27.64 -15.56 -22.32
CA ARG A 109 -28.21 -16.61 -23.16
C ARG A 109 -29.17 -17.53 -22.40
N GLU A 110 -29.09 -17.57 -21.07
CA GLU A 110 -29.93 -18.42 -20.21
C GLU A 110 -31.33 -17.83 -20.00
N TYR A 111 -31.48 -16.50 -20.09
CA TYR A 111 -32.76 -15.81 -19.91
C TYR A 111 -33.58 -15.61 -21.20
N LYS A 112 -33.13 -16.16 -22.33
CA LYS A 112 -33.88 -16.09 -23.59
C LYS A 112 -34.79 -17.31 -23.67
N LEU A 113 -36.11 -17.08 -23.64
CA LEU A 113 -37.12 -18.12 -23.88
C LEU A 113 -37.06 -18.53 -25.36
N THR A 114 -36.27 -19.55 -25.66
CA THR A 114 -36.22 -20.17 -27.00
C THR A 114 -37.15 -21.37 -27.04
N LEU A 115 -37.78 -21.65 -28.19
CA LEU A 115 -38.62 -22.84 -28.38
C LEU A 115 -37.87 -24.14 -28.05
N SER A 116 -36.57 -24.22 -28.37
CA SER A 116 -35.70 -25.33 -27.96
C SER A 116 -35.58 -25.44 -26.43
N LYS A 117 -35.50 -24.31 -25.70
CA LYS A 117 -35.49 -24.32 -24.23
C LYS A 117 -36.84 -24.75 -23.68
N ALA A 118 -37.95 -24.19 -24.17
CA ALA A 118 -39.30 -24.56 -23.72
C ALA A 118 -39.66 -26.04 -23.95
N LEU A 119 -39.14 -26.64 -25.03
CA LEU A 119 -39.31 -28.07 -25.32
C LEU A 119 -38.37 -28.99 -24.52
N THR A 120 -37.30 -28.46 -23.93
CA THR A 120 -36.34 -29.24 -23.11
C THR A 120 -36.56 -29.04 -21.59
N ASP A 121 -37.17 -27.92 -21.18
CA ASP A 121 -37.37 -27.55 -19.76
C ASP A 121 -38.45 -28.38 -19.05
N ALA A 122 -39.29 -29.10 -19.81
CA ALA A 122 -40.31 -29.99 -19.24
C ALA A 122 -39.70 -31.23 -18.53
N ASP A 123 -38.44 -31.57 -18.86
CA ASP A 123 -37.73 -32.75 -18.34
C ASP A 123 -36.43 -32.40 -17.59
N GLU A 124 -36.10 -31.11 -17.41
CA GLU A 124 -34.87 -30.68 -16.74
C GLU A 124 -35.12 -30.33 -15.27
N ASP A 125 -34.86 -31.30 -14.38
CA ASP A 125 -34.44 -31.00 -13.01
C ASP A 125 -33.48 -29.81 -13.03
N GLU A 126 -33.81 -28.74 -12.29
CA GLU A 126 -33.05 -27.49 -12.19
C GLU A 126 -31.55 -27.75 -12.36
N LYS A 127 -30.95 -27.38 -13.52
CA LYS A 127 -29.56 -27.68 -13.89
C LYS A 127 -28.59 -27.46 -12.72
N THR A 128 -28.37 -28.52 -11.94
CA THR A 128 -27.49 -28.46 -10.79
C THR A 128 -26.05 -28.43 -11.30
N ARG A 129 -25.17 -27.78 -10.54
CA ARG A 129 -23.73 -27.80 -10.85
C ARG A 129 -23.24 -29.25 -10.93
N SER A 130 -22.43 -29.58 -11.94
CA SER A 130 -21.86 -30.92 -12.07
C SER A 130 -21.00 -31.29 -10.85
N LEU A 131 -20.96 -32.58 -10.51
CA LEU A 131 -20.16 -33.09 -9.38
C LEU A 131 -18.67 -32.72 -9.51
N ALA A 132 -18.15 -32.68 -10.74
CA ALA A 132 -16.78 -32.26 -11.04
C ALA A 132 -16.55 -30.77 -10.71
N SER A 133 -17.53 -29.91 -10.97
CA SER A 133 -17.47 -28.49 -10.62
C SER A 133 -17.41 -28.31 -9.10
N PHE A 134 -18.23 -29.07 -8.37
CA PHE A 134 -18.25 -29.01 -6.90
C PHE A 134 -16.92 -29.48 -6.28
N LYS A 135 -16.35 -30.58 -6.78
CA LYS A 135 -15.04 -31.08 -6.35
C LYS A 135 -13.94 -30.04 -6.57
N ARG A 136 -13.86 -29.46 -7.78
CA ARG A 136 -12.88 -28.41 -8.12
C ARG A 136 -13.03 -27.15 -7.26
N ALA A 137 -14.27 -26.75 -6.95
CA ALA A 137 -14.52 -25.61 -6.06
C ALA A 137 -14.00 -25.87 -4.64
N ARG A 138 -14.30 -27.06 -4.09
CA ARG A 138 -13.87 -27.45 -2.75
C ARG A 138 -12.34 -27.63 -2.65
N GLU A 139 -11.71 -28.17 -3.68
CA GLU A 139 -10.24 -28.26 -3.77
C GLU A 139 -9.58 -26.88 -3.83
N LYS A 140 -10.17 -25.94 -4.57
CA LYS A 140 -9.68 -24.55 -4.61
C LYS A 140 -9.78 -23.86 -3.25
N GLU A 141 -10.88 -24.05 -2.52
CA GLU A 141 -11.04 -23.52 -1.17
C GLU A 141 -10.02 -24.12 -0.20
N LYS A 142 -9.81 -25.45 -0.22
CA LYS A 142 -8.80 -26.12 0.59
C LYS A 142 -7.38 -25.61 0.29
N LYS A 143 -7.03 -25.46 -1.00
CA LYS A 143 -5.73 -24.92 -1.38
C LYS A 143 -5.53 -23.49 -0.88
N LEU A 144 -6.56 -22.64 -0.96
CA LEU A 144 -6.47 -21.26 -0.45
C LEU A 144 -6.28 -21.23 1.06
N VAL A 145 -6.97 -22.07 1.83
CA VAL A 145 -6.76 -22.17 3.28
C VAL A 145 -5.34 -22.66 3.57
N GLN A 146 -4.89 -23.70 2.87
CA GLN A 146 -3.55 -24.25 3.06
C GLN A 146 -2.43 -23.26 2.70
N GLU A 147 -2.57 -22.47 1.64
CA GLU A 147 -1.59 -21.42 1.29
C GLU A 147 -1.55 -20.29 2.33
N ASN A 148 -2.64 -20.02 3.04
CA ASN A 148 -2.65 -19.07 4.16
C ASN A 148 -1.99 -19.68 5.41
N ASP A 149 -2.22 -20.96 5.69
CA ASP A 149 -1.57 -21.68 6.79
C ASP A 149 -0.06 -21.91 6.52
N ASP A 150 0.34 -22.13 5.27
CA ASP A 150 1.75 -22.24 4.87
C ASP A 150 2.49 -20.89 4.98
N SER A 151 1.78 -19.77 4.84
CA SER A 151 2.31 -18.43 5.19
C SER A 151 2.35 -18.16 6.71
N ALA A 152 1.64 -18.99 7.48
CA ALA A 152 1.67 -19.04 8.93
C ALA A 152 2.60 -20.15 9.46
N VAL A 153 3.33 -20.87 8.59
CA VAL A 153 4.45 -21.76 8.96
C VAL A 153 5.51 -20.89 9.61
N GLU A 154 5.38 -20.80 10.93
CA GLU A 154 6.40 -20.57 11.93
C GLU A 154 7.60 -19.81 11.37
N VAL A 155 7.40 -18.52 11.08
CA VAL A 155 8.52 -17.59 11.03
C VAL A 155 9.14 -17.65 12.42
N LYS A 156 10.13 -18.53 12.60
CA LYS A 156 10.85 -18.68 13.85
C LYS A 156 11.28 -17.30 14.26
N LYS A 157 10.80 -16.85 15.43
CA LYS A 157 11.06 -15.50 15.91
C LYS A 157 12.57 -15.30 15.97
N VAL A 158 13.09 -14.44 15.09
CA VAL A 158 14.53 -14.19 15.01
C VAL A 158 14.92 -13.35 16.22
N SER A 159 15.63 -13.95 17.16
CA SER A 159 16.22 -13.23 18.28
C SER A 159 17.31 -12.28 17.76
N ARG A 160 17.27 -11.02 18.21
CA ARG A 160 18.24 -9.97 17.84
C ARG A 160 18.90 -9.43 19.09
N GLU A 161 20.10 -8.88 18.92
CA GLU A 161 20.81 -8.15 19.96
C GLU A 161 20.47 -6.66 19.83
N ILE A 162 20.06 -6.03 20.93
CA ILE A 162 19.55 -4.65 20.96
C ILE A 162 20.32 -3.85 22.01
N SER A 163 21.01 -2.78 21.59
CA SER A 163 21.50 -1.75 22.51
C SER A 163 20.32 -0.90 22.98
N VAL A 164 20.22 -0.67 24.29
CA VAL A 164 19.16 0.13 24.91
C VAL A 164 19.80 1.31 25.65
N PRO A 165 19.52 2.57 25.26
CA PRO A 165 20.01 3.75 25.96
C PRO A 165 19.22 4.00 27.24
N ASN A 166 19.63 4.98 28.05
CA ASN A 166 18.97 5.31 29.34
C ASN A 166 17.50 5.70 29.17
N LEU A 167 17.17 6.45 28.12
CA LEU A 167 15.82 6.86 27.75
C LEU A 167 15.63 6.55 26.27
N ILE A 168 14.55 5.84 25.92
CA ILE A 168 14.22 5.47 24.53
C ILE A 168 12.73 5.64 24.26
N THR A 169 12.35 6.02 23.05
CA THR A 169 10.94 6.02 22.65
C THR A 169 10.49 4.62 22.24
N ILE A 170 9.19 4.30 22.43
CA ILE A 170 8.64 3.01 22.00
C ILE A 170 8.82 2.77 20.49
N GLN A 171 8.70 3.82 19.68
CA GLN A 171 8.97 3.77 18.26
C GLN A 171 10.41 3.35 17.94
N GLU A 172 11.40 3.94 18.63
CA GLU A 172 12.81 3.61 18.44
C GLU A 172 13.11 2.19 18.89
N LEU A 173 12.58 1.76 20.03
CA LEU A 173 12.75 0.40 20.54
C LEU A 173 12.19 -0.63 19.55
N ALA A 174 11.00 -0.38 19.01
CA ALA A 174 10.36 -1.23 18.01
C ALA A 174 11.23 -1.38 16.74
N ASN A 175 11.79 -0.27 16.26
CA ASN A 175 12.67 -0.27 15.10
C ASN A 175 13.97 -1.07 15.35
N ARG A 176 14.58 -0.96 16.54
CA ARG A 176 15.78 -1.74 16.92
C ARG A 176 15.48 -3.25 17.04
N MET A 177 14.32 -3.59 17.60
CA MET A 177 13.85 -4.98 17.67
C MET A 177 13.38 -5.52 16.32
N ALA A 178 13.11 -4.63 15.35
CA ALA A 178 12.33 -4.87 14.13
C ALA A 178 11.05 -5.68 14.43
N GLU A 179 10.34 -5.18 15.43
CA GLU A 179 9.01 -5.59 15.87
C GLU A 179 8.02 -4.45 15.60
N LYS A 180 6.72 -4.76 15.53
CA LYS A 180 5.71 -3.72 15.36
C LYS A 180 5.55 -2.93 16.67
N ALA A 181 5.59 -1.59 16.60
CA ALA A 181 5.33 -0.73 17.76
C ALA A 181 3.98 -1.04 18.43
N SER A 182 2.96 -1.43 17.64
CA SER A 182 1.66 -1.84 18.16
C SER A 182 1.72 -3.12 19.01
N ALA A 183 2.66 -4.03 18.77
CA ALA A 183 2.85 -5.23 19.61
C ALA A 183 3.43 -4.86 20.97
N ILE A 184 4.41 -3.94 21.01
CA ILE A 184 4.99 -3.43 22.26
C ILE A 184 3.94 -2.64 23.07
N ILE A 185 3.15 -1.78 22.43
CA ILE A 185 2.08 -1.03 23.10
C ILE A 185 1.03 -1.98 23.69
N LYS A 186 0.64 -3.03 22.95
CA LYS A 186 -0.28 -4.06 23.47
C LYS A 186 0.30 -4.75 24.70
N PHE A 187 1.56 -5.15 24.66
CA PHE A 187 2.24 -5.76 25.80
C PHE A 187 2.25 -4.82 27.03
N LEU A 188 2.48 -3.53 26.84
CA LEU A 188 2.43 -2.55 27.94
C LEU A 188 1.00 -2.35 28.48
N PHE A 189 -0.02 -2.37 27.63
CA PHE A 189 -1.42 -2.35 28.08
C PHE A 189 -1.79 -3.60 28.89
N GLU A 190 -1.30 -4.78 28.53
CA GLU A 190 -1.47 -6.02 29.31
C GLU A 190 -0.82 -5.92 30.70
N LYS A 191 0.21 -5.08 30.84
CA LYS A 191 0.86 -4.73 32.12
C LYS A 191 0.24 -3.48 32.77
N ASN A 192 -0.95 -3.07 32.33
CA ASN A 192 -1.70 -1.92 32.82
C ASN A 192 -1.02 -0.55 32.63
N VAL A 193 0.02 -0.46 31.79
CA VAL A 193 0.73 0.80 31.49
C VAL A 193 0.15 1.40 30.20
N LYS A 194 -0.49 2.57 30.30
CA LYS A 194 -1.06 3.26 29.14
C LYS A 194 -0.05 4.17 28.48
N VAL A 195 0.30 3.88 27.22
CA VAL A 195 1.35 4.59 26.47
C VAL A 195 1.00 4.77 25.00
N THR A 196 1.66 5.74 24.36
CA THR A 196 1.55 6.07 22.94
C THR A 196 2.88 5.82 22.22
N ILE A 197 2.88 5.85 20.89
CA ILE A 197 4.05 5.49 20.06
C ILE A 197 5.32 6.32 20.36
N ASN A 198 5.16 7.61 20.67
CA ASN A 198 6.26 8.54 20.92
C ASN A 198 6.55 8.70 22.42
N HIS A 199 5.98 7.85 23.29
CA HIS A 199 6.25 7.92 24.71
C HIS A 199 7.69 7.43 25.00
N THR A 200 8.41 8.21 25.80
CA THR A 200 9.75 7.89 26.29
C THR A 200 9.66 6.99 27.51
N ILE A 201 10.39 5.89 27.50
CA ILE A 201 10.47 4.93 28.61
C ILE A 201 11.92 4.80 29.09
N ASP A 202 12.06 4.43 30.35
CA ASP A 202 13.35 4.18 30.99
C ASP A 202 13.96 2.86 30.51
N ARG A 203 15.28 2.77 30.62
CA ARG A 203 16.07 1.59 30.26
C ARG A 203 15.53 0.29 30.85
N ASP A 204 15.26 0.24 32.15
CA ASP A 204 14.81 -0.99 32.84
C ASP A 204 13.48 -1.51 32.26
N THR A 205 12.58 -0.59 31.91
CA THR A 205 11.31 -0.95 31.26
C THR A 205 11.54 -1.46 29.84
N ALA A 206 12.44 -0.82 29.09
CA ALA A 206 12.81 -1.30 27.76
C ALA A 206 13.50 -2.68 27.81
N GLU A 207 14.40 -2.92 28.77
CA GLU A 207 15.04 -4.24 28.96
C GLU A 207 14.00 -5.33 29.26
N TYR A 208 13.00 -5.02 30.10
CA TYR A 208 11.91 -5.94 30.39
C TYR A 208 11.06 -6.30 29.15
N ILE A 209 10.72 -5.31 28.32
CA ILE A 209 10.01 -5.54 27.05
C ILE A 209 10.87 -6.42 26.14
N VAL A 210 12.15 -6.09 25.97
CA VAL A 210 13.08 -6.83 25.10
C VAL A 210 13.18 -8.31 25.51
N GLY A 211 13.33 -8.58 26.81
CA GLY A 211 13.37 -9.93 27.35
C GLY A 211 12.07 -10.71 27.15
N SER A 212 10.92 -10.04 27.31
CA SER A 212 9.59 -10.66 27.11
C SER A 212 9.34 -11.06 25.65
N PHE A 213 9.96 -10.35 24.70
CA PHE A 213 9.91 -10.69 23.29
C PHE A 213 11.02 -11.66 22.86
N GLY A 214 11.89 -12.13 23.77
CA GLY A 214 12.92 -13.13 23.47
C GLY A 214 14.12 -12.57 22.69
N HIS A 215 14.35 -11.27 22.76
CA HIS A 215 15.56 -10.66 22.23
C HIS A 215 16.58 -10.44 23.36
N LYS A 216 17.84 -10.22 23.01
CA LYS A 216 18.92 -10.03 23.98
C LYS A 216 19.31 -8.55 24.03
N VAL A 217 19.47 -8.02 25.24
CA VAL A 217 19.98 -6.66 25.46
C VAL A 217 21.49 -6.69 25.42
N VAL A 218 22.10 -5.84 24.60
CA VAL A 218 23.53 -5.53 24.69
C VAL A 218 23.66 -4.45 25.74
N LYS A 219 24.30 -4.80 26.86
CA LYS A 219 24.74 -3.80 27.81
C LYS A 219 25.94 -3.14 27.17
N ASP A 220 25.76 -1.90 26.71
CA ASP A 220 26.90 -1.02 26.48
C ASP A 220 27.55 -0.89 27.86
N ASN A 221 28.62 -1.65 28.09
CA ASN A 221 29.48 -1.50 29.24
C ASN A 221 29.90 -0.03 29.18
N GLN A 222 29.39 0.74 30.13
CA GLN A 222 29.91 2.07 30.37
C GLN A 222 31.38 1.84 30.64
N ILE A 223 32.22 2.27 29.69
CA ILE A 223 33.58 2.61 29.99
C ILE A 223 33.39 3.77 30.97
N ASP A 224 33.67 3.50 32.23
CA ASP A 224 33.75 4.49 33.29
C ASP A 224 34.90 5.44 32.89
N ASP A 225 34.58 6.46 32.09
CA ASP A 225 35.48 7.59 31.86
C ASP A 225 35.35 8.51 33.09
N GLU A 226 36.31 8.32 34.01
CA GLU A 226 36.64 9.18 35.15
C GLU A 226 37.10 10.58 34.72
#